data_AF-A0A3B8MWX6-F1
#
_entry.id   AF-A0A3B8MWX6-F1
#
_cell.length_a   1.000
_cell.length_b   1.000
_cell.length_c   1.000
_cell.angle_alpha   90.00
_cell.angle_beta   90.00
_cell.angle_gamma   90.00
#
_symmetry.space_group_name_H-M   'P 1'
#
loop_
_entity.id
_entity.type
_entity.pdbx_description
1 polymer ?
#
loop_
_entity_poly.entity_id
_entity_poly.type
_entity_poly.pdbx_seq_one_letter_code
_entity_poly.pdbx_strand_id
1 'polypeptide(L)'
;MKELYSNFIMMNRNAQISIILEPLFMIPINMFMTYQILYMNRSGLSAEEIGYIVSLNYIITHKNNLILLIIIVLNNFQNILRFTYYNLYLTSYLQIEDKFIALFPGIGAFITLITMYITLPRLSNKDNKKVLLAGMVLFTFSNLIFLFVPPKGFVILLVSIFLGSISIAVIGPYLETCWANSIENDKRANVDHI
;
A
#
# COMPACT_ATOMS: atom_id res chain seq x y z
N MET A 1 -34.62 -31.82 5.00
CA MET A 1 -35.83 -31.30 4.30
C MET A 1 -37.03 -31.15 5.24
N LYS A 2 -37.53 -32.22 5.88
CA LYS A 2 -38.70 -32.14 6.79
C LYS A 2 -38.51 -31.19 7.98
N GLU A 3 -37.32 -31.19 8.57
CA GLU A 3 -36.95 -30.33 9.70
C GLU A 3 -36.91 -28.84 9.31
N LEU A 4 -36.36 -28.53 8.13
CA LEU A 4 -36.29 -27.17 7.59
C LEU A 4 -37.68 -26.58 7.29
N TYR A 5 -38.57 -27.43 6.77
CA TYR A 5 -39.97 -27.08 6.52
C TYR A 5 -40.75 -26.84 7.82
N SER A 6 -40.55 -27.69 8.82
CA SER A 6 -41.16 -27.52 10.15
C SER A 6 -40.72 -26.21 10.80
N ASN A 7 -39.42 -25.92 10.76
CA ASN A 7 -38.85 -24.69 11.31
C ASN A 7 -39.36 -23.44 10.57
N PHE A 8 -39.52 -23.50 9.24
CA PHE A 8 -40.08 -22.40 8.46
C PHE A 8 -41.53 -22.07 8.84
N ILE A 9 -42.37 -23.10 9.03
CA ILE A 9 -43.78 -22.91 9.43
C ILE A 9 -43.90 -22.34 10.85
N MET A 10 -42.97 -22.71 11.74
CA MET A 10 -42.92 -22.19 13.11
C MET A 10 -42.52 -20.70 13.19
N MET A 11 -41.96 -20.11 12.12
CA MET A 11 -41.58 -18.70 12.10
C MET A 11 -42.80 -17.77 12.00
N ASN A 12 -42.65 -16.55 12.53
CA ASN A 12 -43.65 -15.49 12.40
C ASN A 12 -43.98 -15.23 10.91
N ARG A 13 -45.26 -14.99 10.60
CA ARG A 13 -45.76 -14.72 9.24
C ARG A 13 -44.98 -13.62 8.51
N ASN A 14 -44.55 -12.58 9.21
CA ASN A 14 -43.75 -11.51 8.61
C ASN A 14 -42.36 -12.00 8.16
N ALA A 15 -41.74 -12.90 8.94
CA ALA A 15 -40.43 -13.48 8.61
C ALA A 15 -40.53 -14.48 7.43
N GLN A 16 -41.62 -15.27 7.36
CA GLN A 16 -41.90 -16.14 6.22
C GLN A 16 -42.02 -15.34 4.92
N ILE A 17 -42.75 -14.22 4.94
CA ILE A 17 -42.90 -13.34 3.79
C ILE A 17 -41.55 -12.75 3.37
N SER A 18 -40.71 -12.33 4.33
CA SER A 18 -39.37 -11.81 4.05
C SER A 18 -38.51 -12.83 3.31
N ILE A 19 -38.44 -14.07 3.79
CA ILE A 19 -37.63 -15.14 3.18
C ILE A 19 -38.14 -15.51 1.78
N ILE A 20 -39.47 -15.53 1.57
CA ILE A 20 -40.04 -15.80 0.25
C ILE A 20 -39.72 -14.67 -0.74
N LEU A 21 -39.66 -13.42 -0.26
CA LEU A 21 -39.37 -12.25 -1.10
C LEU A 21 -37.87 -11.99 -1.30
N GLU A 22 -36.97 -12.54 -0.47
CA GLU A 22 -35.51 -12.37 -0.60
C GLU A 22 -34.97 -12.65 -2.02
N PRO A 23 -35.32 -13.76 -2.69
CA PRO A 23 -34.86 -14.04 -4.05
C PRO A 23 -35.26 -12.96 -5.08
N LEU A 24 -36.43 -12.33 -4.90
CA LEU A 24 -36.93 -11.30 -5.80
C LEU A 24 -36.02 -10.06 -5.80
N PHE A 25 -35.32 -9.80 -4.70
CA PHE A 25 -34.33 -8.72 -4.60
C PHE A 25 -32.92 -9.19 -4.92
N MET A 26 -32.50 -10.35 -4.40
CA MET A 26 -31.13 -10.85 -4.60
C MET A 26 -30.83 -11.19 -6.05
N ILE A 27 -31.78 -11.76 -6.81
CA ILE A 27 -31.53 -12.16 -8.20
C ILE A 27 -31.24 -10.93 -9.08
N PRO A 28 -32.10 -9.88 -9.13
CA PRO A 28 -31.79 -8.67 -9.89
C PRO A 28 -30.52 -7.96 -9.43
N ILE A 29 -30.26 -7.90 -8.12
CA ILE A 29 -29.05 -7.28 -7.57
C ILE A 29 -27.79 -8.00 -8.07
N ASN A 30 -27.75 -9.33 -8.02
CA ASN A 30 -26.59 -10.09 -8.50
C ASN A 30 -26.41 -9.97 -10.02
N MET A 31 -27.50 -9.95 -10.79
CA MET A 31 -27.43 -9.72 -12.24
C MET A 31 -26.85 -8.34 -12.55
N PHE A 32 -27.34 -7.29 -11.89
CA PHE A 32 -26.83 -5.94 -12.07
C PHE A 32 -25.34 -5.85 -11.72
N MET A 33 -24.92 -6.38 -10.57
CA MET A 33 -23.52 -6.36 -10.13
C MET A 33 -22.59 -7.10 -11.11
N THR A 34 -23.02 -8.25 -11.64
CA THR A 34 -22.22 -9.05 -12.58
C THR A 34 -22.05 -8.35 -13.93
N TYR A 35 -23.08 -7.63 -14.40
CA TYR A 35 -23.08 -6.96 -15.70
C TYR A 35 -22.78 -5.46 -15.64
N GLN A 36 -22.51 -4.90 -14.45
CA GLN A 36 -22.32 -3.46 -14.23
C GLN A 36 -21.26 -2.86 -15.17
N ILE A 37 -20.15 -3.59 -15.39
CA ILE A 37 -19.07 -3.18 -16.30
C ILE A 37 -19.54 -3.10 -17.75
N LEU A 38 -20.37 -4.04 -18.21
CA LEU A 38 -20.93 -4.03 -19.57
C LEU A 38 -21.90 -2.86 -19.77
N TYR A 39 -22.68 -2.51 -18.74
CA TYR A 39 -23.53 -1.33 -18.79
C TYR A 39 -22.72 -0.04 -18.89
N MET A 40 -21.66 0.11 -18.09
CA MET A 40 -20.77 1.27 -18.15
C MET A 40 -20.10 1.42 -19.52
N ASN A 41 -19.62 0.30 -20.10
CA ASN A 41 -19.07 0.30 -21.45
C ASN A 41 -20.11 0.72 -22.51
N ARG A 42 -21.34 0.16 -22.45
CA ARG A 42 -22.43 0.57 -23.35
C ARG A 42 -22.87 2.02 -23.17
N SER A 43 -22.69 2.60 -22.00
CA SER A 43 -22.93 4.03 -21.76
C SER A 43 -21.86 4.95 -22.37
N GLY A 44 -20.84 4.38 -23.04
CA GLY A 44 -19.81 5.12 -23.76
C GLY A 44 -18.54 5.37 -22.95
N LEU A 45 -18.41 4.80 -21.75
CA LEU A 45 -17.18 4.88 -20.95
C LEU A 45 -16.09 3.99 -21.56
N SER A 46 -14.89 4.54 -21.69
CA SER A 46 -13.69 3.79 -22.07
C SER A 46 -13.27 2.82 -20.96
N ALA A 47 -12.47 1.80 -21.32
CA ALA A 47 -11.97 0.82 -20.35
C ALA A 47 -11.16 1.47 -19.21
N GLU A 48 -10.46 2.57 -19.49
CA GLU A 48 -9.70 3.35 -18.51
C GLU A 48 -10.62 4.04 -17.50
N GLU A 49 -11.67 4.73 -17.98
CA GLU A 49 -12.65 5.42 -17.14
C GLU A 49 -13.40 4.44 -16.23
N ILE A 50 -13.77 3.27 -16.76
CA ILE A 50 -14.39 2.20 -15.97
C ILE A 50 -13.42 1.71 -14.90
N GLY A 51 -12.15 1.51 -15.25
CA GLY A 51 -11.10 1.11 -14.32
C GLY A 51 -10.97 2.09 -13.14
N TYR A 52 -11.01 3.39 -13.41
CA TYR A 52 -10.98 4.41 -12.36
C TYR A 52 -12.20 4.35 -11.44
N ILE A 53 -13.41 4.27 -12.01
CA ILE A 53 -14.66 4.23 -11.25
C ILE A 53 -14.70 3.01 -10.33
N VAL A 54 -14.38 1.82 -10.86
CA VAL A 54 -14.37 0.56 -10.11
C VAL A 54 -13.33 0.61 -9.00
N SER A 55 -12.13 1.11 -9.28
CA SER A 55 -11.06 1.23 -8.29
C SER A 55 -11.42 2.20 -7.16
N LEU A 56 -12.00 3.37 -7.49
CA LEU A 56 -12.47 4.33 -6.49
C LEU A 56 -13.54 3.71 -5.60
N ASN A 57 -14.53 3.06 -6.20
CA ASN A 57 -15.61 2.42 -5.46
C ASN A 57 -15.06 1.32 -4.52
N TYR A 58 -14.12 0.52 -5.00
CA TYR A 58 -13.49 -0.53 -4.21
C TYR A 58 -12.76 0.03 -2.98
N ILE A 59 -12.06 1.15 -3.13
CA ILE A 59 -11.35 1.82 -2.02
C ILE A 59 -12.36 2.38 -1.01
N ILE A 60 -13.42 3.05 -1.47
CA ILE A 60 -14.43 3.69 -0.59
C ILE A 60 -15.24 2.64 0.19
N THR A 61 -15.59 1.53 -0.46
CA THR A 61 -16.40 0.47 0.15
C THR A 61 -15.66 -0.28 1.26
N HIS A 62 -14.33 -0.37 1.18
CA HIS A 62 -13.53 -1.14 2.14
C HIS A 62 -12.75 -0.20 3.08
N LYS A 63 -13.16 -0.14 4.36
CA LYS A 63 -12.54 0.72 5.39
C LYS A 63 -11.02 0.55 5.51
N ASN A 64 -10.50 -0.67 5.31
CA ASN A 64 -9.05 -0.93 5.33
C ASN A 64 -8.32 -0.26 4.15
N ASN A 65 -8.95 -0.16 2.98
CA ASN A 65 -8.36 0.46 1.79
C ASN A 65 -8.30 1.98 1.91
N LEU A 66 -9.24 2.61 2.62
CA LEU A 66 -9.16 4.04 2.95
C LEU A 66 -7.94 4.36 3.83
N ILE A 67 -7.64 3.51 4.82
CA ILE A 67 -6.45 3.68 5.67
C ILE A 67 -5.18 3.56 4.82
N LEU A 68 -5.12 2.58 3.92
CA LEU A 68 -4.00 2.40 3.00
C LEU A 68 -3.84 3.60 2.05
N LEU A 69 -4.94 4.14 1.51
CA LEU A 69 -4.94 5.35 0.68
C LEU A 69 -4.35 6.53 1.45
N ILE A 70 -4.80 6.76 2.69
CA ILE A 70 -4.29 7.84 3.55
C ILE A 70 -2.78 7.67 3.78
N ILE A 71 -2.32 6.47 4.10
CA ILE A 71 -0.90 6.17 4.30
C ILE A 71 -0.10 6.49 3.03
N ILE A 72 -0.59 6.08 1.85
CA ILE A 72 0.06 6.35 0.56
C ILE A 72 0.12 7.85 0.28
N VAL A 73 -0.98 8.58 0.47
CA VAL A 73 -1.02 10.04 0.24
C VAL A 73 -0.06 10.76 1.19
N LEU A 74 -0.07 10.42 2.49
CA LEU A 74 0.84 11.01 3.47
C LEU A 74 2.32 10.70 3.16
N ASN A 75 2.63 9.48 2.72
CA ASN A 75 3.98 9.09 2.32
C ASN A 75 4.45 9.88 1.08
N ASN A 76 3.55 10.13 0.11
CA ASN A 76 3.85 10.97 -1.05
C ASN A 76 4.12 12.42 -0.65
N PHE A 77 3.28 13.00 0.20
CA PHE A 77 3.47 14.35 0.71
C PHE A 77 4.81 14.50 1.44
N GLN A 78 5.11 13.54 2.34
CA GLN A 78 6.41 13.48 3.02
C GLN A 78 7.57 13.43 2.03
N ASN A 79 7.50 12.59 0.98
CA ASN A 79 8.57 12.47 0.00
C ASN A 79 8.78 13.75 -0.81
N ILE A 80 7.71 14.42 -1.25
CA ILE A 80 7.80 15.69 -1.98
C ILE A 80 8.46 16.77 -1.12
N LEU A 81 8.03 16.90 0.14
CA LEU A 81 8.66 17.82 1.09
C LEU A 81 10.14 17.47 1.27
N ARG A 82 10.46 16.19 1.46
CA ARG A 82 11.85 15.76 1.63
C ARG A 82 12.70 16.12 0.42
N PHE A 83 12.27 15.83 -0.80
CA PHE A 83 13.05 16.16 -2.00
C PHE A 83 13.24 17.67 -2.20
N THR A 84 12.20 18.47 -1.92
CA THR A 84 12.24 19.93 -2.08
C THR A 84 13.16 20.60 -1.05
N TYR A 85 13.07 20.20 0.22
CA TYR A 85 13.72 20.90 1.32
C TYR A 85 15.06 20.29 1.75
N TYR A 86 15.39 19.06 1.36
CA TYR A 86 16.61 18.38 1.80
C TYR A 86 17.89 19.15 1.42
N ASN A 87 18.03 19.57 0.17
CA ASN A 87 19.20 20.34 -0.26
C ASN A 87 19.29 21.69 0.43
N LEU A 88 18.15 22.37 0.63
CA LEU A 88 18.09 23.64 1.35
C LEU A 88 18.50 23.47 2.82
N TYR A 89 18.08 22.39 3.47
CA TYR A 89 18.47 22.07 4.83
C TYR A 89 19.97 21.80 4.96
N LEU A 90 20.55 21.05 4.00
CA LEU A 90 21.99 20.79 3.95
C LEU A 90 22.82 22.07 3.78
N THR A 91 22.42 22.98 2.88
CA THR A 91 23.15 24.22 2.61
C THR A 91 22.93 25.28 3.69
N SER A 92 21.66 25.57 4.00
CA SER A 92 21.29 26.77 4.78
C SER A 92 21.37 26.54 6.28
N TYR A 93 20.93 25.37 6.76
CA TYR A 93 20.93 25.06 8.19
C TYR A 93 22.22 24.35 8.60
N LEU A 94 22.60 23.28 7.90
CA LEU A 94 23.79 22.51 8.21
C LEU A 94 25.09 23.15 7.72
N GLN A 95 25.01 24.17 6.85
CA GLN A 95 26.18 24.88 6.31
C GLN A 95 27.19 23.94 5.63
N ILE A 96 26.71 22.90 4.96
CA ILE A 96 27.55 22.00 4.17
C ILE A 96 27.84 22.66 2.83
N GLU A 97 29.11 22.62 2.41
CA GLU A 97 29.52 23.16 1.10
C GLU A 97 28.83 22.42 -0.05
N ASP A 98 28.36 23.19 -1.04
CA ASP A 98 27.61 22.69 -2.20
C ASP A 98 28.28 21.52 -2.92
N LYS A 99 29.62 21.54 -3.00
CA LYS A 99 30.43 20.50 -3.67
C LYS A 99 30.27 19.11 -3.07
N PHE A 100 29.86 19.00 -1.80
CA PHE A 100 29.68 17.72 -1.12
C PHE A 100 28.23 17.22 -1.15
N ILE A 101 27.26 18.06 -1.51
CA ILE A 101 25.82 17.71 -1.41
C ILE A 101 25.46 16.55 -2.32
N ALA A 102 26.03 16.51 -3.52
CA ALA A 102 25.80 15.42 -4.48
C ALA A 102 26.33 14.06 -4.00
N LEU A 103 27.30 14.03 -3.07
CA LEU A 103 27.83 12.78 -2.54
C LEU A 103 26.81 12.02 -1.70
N PHE A 104 25.95 12.73 -0.95
CA PHE A 104 24.99 12.10 -0.04
C PHE A 104 23.98 11.19 -0.74
N PRO A 105 23.21 11.64 -1.76
CA PRO A 105 22.32 10.74 -2.50
C PRO A 105 23.09 9.67 -3.30
N GLY A 106 24.30 9.97 -3.80
CA GLY A 106 25.14 8.99 -4.50
C GLY A 106 25.59 7.84 -3.60
N ILE A 107 26.09 8.15 -2.40
CA ILE A 107 26.46 7.17 -1.38
C ILE A 107 25.24 6.36 -0.96
N GLY A 108 24.11 7.04 -0.71
CA GLY A 108 22.87 6.38 -0.31
C GLY A 108 22.36 5.38 -1.36
N ALA A 109 22.45 5.72 -2.66
CA ALA A 109 22.08 4.82 -3.75
C ALA A 109 22.96 3.57 -3.79
N PHE A 110 24.29 3.74 -3.66
CA PHE A 110 25.23 2.62 -3.61
C PHE A 110 24.94 1.68 -2.44
N ILE A 111 24.73 2.23 -1.24
CA ILE A 111 24.42 1.44 -0.04
C ILE A 111 23.11 0.69 -0.21
N THR A 112 22.08 1.35 -0.76
CA THR A 112 20.76 0.74 -0.99
C THR A 112 20.89 -0.45 -1.94
N LEU A 113 21.62 -0.29 -3.05
CA LEU A 113 21.80 -1.34 -4.05
C LEU A 113 22.54 -2.56 -3.47
N ILE A 114 23.67 -2.33 -2.78
CA ILE A 114 24.44 -3.39 -2.14
C ILE A 114 23.58 -4.10 -1.08
N THR A 115 22.88 -3.34 -0.25
CA THR A 115 22.04 -3.89 0.81
C THR A 115 20.90 -4.70 0.21
N MET A 116 20.21 -4.20 -0.81
CA MET A 116 19.09 -4.89 -1.46
C MET A 116 19.54 -6.26 -2.00
N TYR A 117 20.68 -6.31 -2.68
CA TYR A 117 21.24 -7.56 -3.23
C TYR A 117 21.56 -8.59 -2.14
N ILE A 118 22.05 -8.16 -0.98
CA ILE A 118 22.35 -9.05 0.15
C ILE A 118 21.08 -9.51 0.88
N THR A 119 20.12 -8.59 1.00
CA THR A 119 18.97 -8.73 1.88
C THR A 119 17.87 -9.57 1.26
N LEU A 120 17.62 -9.40 -0.03
CA LEU A 120 16.61 -10.14 -0.78
C LEU A 120 16.79 -11.68 -0.69
N PRO A 121 17.96 -12.26 -0.99
CA PRO A 121 18.16 -13.71 -0.87
C PRO A 121 18.17 -14.21 0.57
N ARG A 122 18.66 -13.40 1.53
CA ARG A 122 18.81 -13.82 2.94
C ARG A 122 17.50 -13.79 3.73
N LEU A 123 16.57 -12.92 3.35
CA LEU A 123 15.32 -12.70 4.08
C LEU A 123 14.09 -13.31 3.39
N SER A 124 14.24 -13.87 2.17
CA SER A 124 13.17 -14.55 1.42
C SER A 124 12.46 -15.68 2.17
N ASN A 125 13.10 -16.29 3.19
CA ASN A 125 12.53 -17.39 3.99
C ASN A 125 11.96 -16.92 5.35
N LYS A 126 11.99 -15.63 5.66
CA LYS A 126 11.46 -15.08 6.91
C LYS A 126 10.07 -14.49 6.70
N ASP A 127 9.37 -14.29 7.81
CA ASP A 127 8.07 -13.60 7.83
C ASP A 127 8.22 -12.17 7.28
N ASN A 128 7.69 -11.95 6.08
CA ASN A 128 7.76 -10.68 5.35
C ASN A 128 7.26 -9.49 6.18
N LYS A 129 6.24 -9.68 7.02
CA LYS A 129 5.69 -8.61 7.86
C LYS A 129 6.66 -8.20 8.97
N LYS A 130 7.35 -9.16 9.59
CA LYS A 130 8.35 -8.88 10.63
C LYS A 130 9.58 -8.19 10.06
N VAL A 131 10.03 -8.62 8.87
CA VAL A 131 11.14 -7.98 8.15
C VAL A 131 10.80 -6.54 7.77
N LEU A 132 9.59 -6.32 7.24
CA LEU A 132 9.09 -4.98 6.92
C LEU A 132 9.05 -4.09 8.17
N LEU A 133 8.49 -4.58 9.29
CA LEU A 133 8.40 -3.82 10.53
C LEU A 133 9.80 -3.47 11.08
N ALA A 134 10.75 -4.39 11.03
CA ALA A 134 12.13 -4.10 11.43
C ALA A 134 12.76 -3.01 10.55
N GLY A 135 12.54 -3.05 9.23
CA GLY A 135 12.98 -2.01 8.30
C GLY A 135 12.35 -0.65 8.60
N MET A 136 11.06 -0.61 8.89
CA MET A 136 10.35 0.63 9.26
C MET A 136 10.88 1.24 10.56
N VAL A 137 11.11 0.43 11.59
CA VAL A 137 11.68 0.90 12.87
C VAL A 137 13.07 1.48 12.63
N LEU A 138 13.92 0.80 11.86
CA LEU A 138 15.25 1.29 11.54
C LEU A 138 15.20 2.62 10.75
N PHE A 139 14.23 2.76 9.85
CA PHE A 139 14.02 4.00 9.10
C PHE A 139 13.61 5.16 10.02
N THR A 140 12.74 4.90 10.99
CA THR A 140 12.36 5.90 11.99
C THR A 140 13.57 6.34 12.82
N PHE A 141 14.40 5.39 13.27
CA PHE A 141 15.64 5.72 13.99
C PHE A 141 16.63 6.54 13.12
N SER A 142 16.79 6.19 11.85
CA SER A 142 17.61 6.95 10.90
C SER A 142 17.13 8.40 10.79
N ASN A 143 15.82 8.62 10.64
CA ASN A 143 15.24 9.97 10.56
C ASN A 143 15.40 10.75 11.87
N LEU A 144 15.32 10.09 13.03
CA LEU A 144 15.60 10.72 14.32
C LEU A 144 17.06 11.18 14.42
N ILE A 145 18.02 10.35 14.01
CA ILE A 145 19.44 10.72 13.98
C ILE A 145 19.66 11.91 13.03
N PHE A 146 19.00 11.90 11.85
CA PHE A 146 19.06 12.99 10.89
C PHE A 146 18.58 14.33 11.48
N LEU A 147 17.52 14.31 12.31
CA LEU A 147 16.98 15.51 12.94
C LEU A 147 17.97 16.19 13.91
N PHE A 148 18.84 15.40 14.56
CA PHE A 148 19.82 15.88 15.54
C PHE A 148 21.21 16.15 14.94
N VAL A 149 21.34 16.21 13.61
CA VAL A 149 22.63 16.54 12.97
C VAL A 149 23.00 17.98 13.33
N PRO A 150 24.15 18.21 13.99
CA PRO A 150 24.61 19.55 14.30
C PRO A 150 25.11 20.28 13.05
N PRO A 151 25.18 21.62 13.04
CA PRO A 151 25.77 22.38 11.94
C PRO A 151 27.18 21.86 11.63
N LYS A 152 27.47 21.64 10.35
CA LYS A 152 28.72 21.04 9.82
C LYS A 152 29.01 19.60 10.30
N GLY A 153 28.01 18.92 10.87
CA GLY A 153 28.08 17.55 11.40
C GLY A 153 28.12 16.45 10.33
N PHE A 154 29.13 16.45 9.47
CA PHE A 154 29.25 15.54 8.31
C PHE A 154 29.17 14.05 8.69
N VAL A 155 29.77 13.65 9.81
CA VAL A 155 29.81 12.25 10.27
C VAL A 155 28.43 11.75 10.68
N ILE A 156 27.70 12.52 11.47
CA ILE A 156 26.35 12.15 11.95
C ILE A 156 25.39 12.08 10.76
N LEU A 157 25.53 13.00 9.80
CA LEU A 157 24.79 12.96 8.54
C LEU A 157 25.07 11.68 7.75
N LEU A 158 26.34 11.30 7.56
CA LEU A 158 26.70 10.06 6.87
C LEU A 158 26.12 8.81 7.56
N VAL A 159 26.17 8.75 8.89
CA VAL A 159 25.58 7.66 9.67
C VAL A 159 24.07 7.59 9.44
N SER A 160 23.38 8.74 9.45
CA SER A 160 21.93 8.79 9.20
C SER A 160 21.56 8.29 7.80
N ILE A 161 22.35 8.67 6.77
CA ILE A 161 22.16 8.24 5.39
C ILE A 161 22.40 6.73 5.27
N PHE A 162 23.47 6.23 5.88
CA PHE A 162 23.79 4.80 5.85
C PHE A 162 22.67 3.95 6.43
N LEU A 163 22.18 4.30 7.63
CA LEU A 163 21.04 3.63 8.27
C LEU A 163 19.76 3.77 7.43
N GLY A 164 19.52 4.95 6.86
CA GLY A 164 18.34 5.24 6.03
C GLY A 164 18.31 4.40 4.76
N SER A 165 19.45 4.29 4.07
CA SER A 165 19.61 3.49 2.86
C SER A 165 19.44 1.99 3.10
N ILE A 166 19.96 1.47 4.21
CA ILE A 166 19.70 0.07 4.61
C ILE A 166 18.21 -0.15 4.80
N SER A 167 17.54 0.79 5.46
CA SER A 167 16.10 0.68 5.73
C SER A 167 15.27 0.73 4.45
N ILE A 168 15.57 1.65 3.53
CA ILE A 168 14.90 1.76 2.23
C ILE A 168 15.07 0.47 1.41
N ALA A 169 16.28 -0.12 1.42
CA ALA A 169 16.56 -1.38 0.74
C ALA A 169 15.70 -2.57 1.25
N VAL A 170 15.29 -2.52 2.51
CA VAL A 170 14.36 -3.50 3.11
C VAL A 170 12.91 -3.13 2.79
N ILE A 171 12.51 -1.88 3.03
CA ILE A 171 11.11 -1.48 2.97
C ILE A 171 10.54 -1.64 1.56
N GLY A 172 11.26 -1.21 0.52
CA GLY A 172 10.77 -1.22 -0.86
C GLY A 172 10.21 -2.58 -1.32
N PRO A 173 11.06 -3.62 -1.47
CA PRO A 173 10.63 -4.92 -1.99
C PRO A 173 9.64 -5.66 -1.06
N TYR A 174 9.80 -5.52 0.27
CA TYR A 174 8.93 -6.21 1.23
C TYR A 174 7.56 -5.56 1.37
N LEU A 175 7.44 -4.25 1.18
CA LEU A 175 6.16 -3.55 1.13
C LEU A 175 5.34 -4.03 -0.07
N GLU A 176 5.97 -4.08 -1.26
CA GLU A 176 5.34 -4.59 -2.48
C GLU A 176 4.91 -6.05 -2.33
N THR A 177 5.78 -6.89 -1.74
CA THR A 177 5.47 -8.29 -1.46
C THR A 177 4.30 -8.45 -0.49
N CYS A 178 4.26 -7.66 0.60
CA CYS A 178 3.15 -7.68 1.54
C CYS A 178 1.84 -7.20 0.92
N TRP A 179 1.90 -6.14 0.10
CA TRP A 179 0.76 -5.63 -0.66
C TRP A 179 0.22 -6.70 -1.62
N ALA A 180 1.09 -7.30 -2.43
CA ALA A 180 0.74 -8.36 -3.36
C ALA A 180 0.12 -9.57 -2.64
N ASN A 181 0.67 -9.97 -1.48
CA ASN A 181 0.12 -11.06 -0.67
C ASN A 181 -1.20 -10.70 0.05
N SER A 182 -1.49 -9.41 0.25
CA SER A 182 -2.75 -8.95 0.86
C SER A 182 -3.92 -8.95 -0.12
N ILE A 183 -3.61 -8.88 -1.42
CA ILE A 183 -4.59 -9.05 -2.49
C ILE A 183 -4.68 -10.55 -2.75
N GLU A 184 -5.66 -11.21 -2.14
CA GLU A 184 -5.95 -12.65 -2.26
C GLU A 184 -5.81 -13.19 -3.69
N ASN A 185 -5.15 -14.34 -3.83
CA ASN A 185 -4.93 -15.09 -5.08
C ASN A 185 -6.23 -15.51 -5.82
N ASP A 186 -7.42 -15.21 -5.28
CA ASP A 186 -8.72 -15.61 -5.83
C ASP A 186 -9.21 -14.74 -7.01
N LYS A 187 -8.51 -13.63 -7.31
CA LYS A 187 -8.87 -12.77 -8.46
C LYS A 187 -7.93 -12.88 -9.66
N ARG A 188 -6.88 -13.70 -9.59
CA ARG A 188 -5.93 -13.88 -10.70
C ARG A 188 -6.29 -14.99 -11.69
N ALA A 189 -7.13 -15.95 -11.30
CA ALA A 189 -7.50 -17.06 -12.18
C ALA A 189 -8.52 -16.72 -13.29
N ASN A 190 -9.11 -15.52 -13.27
CA ASN A 190 -10.17 -15.14 -14.22
C ASN A 190 -9.74 -14.11 -15.28
N VAL A 191 -8.45 -13.78 -15.36
CA VAL A 191 -7.93 -12.80 -16.36
C VAL A 191 -7.15 -13.48 -17.49
N ASP A 192 -6.74 -14.75 -17.32
CA ASP A 192 -6.00 -15.51 -18.36
C ASP A 192 -6.91 -16.24 -19.37
N HIS A 193 -8.23 -16.06 -19.28
CA HIS A 193 -9.21 -16.71 -20.17
C HIS A 193 -10.22 -15.75 -20.80
N ILE A 194 -9.78 -14.55 -21.18
CA ILE A 194 -10.49 -13.70 -22.16
C ILE A 194 -9.53 -13.28 -23.26
#